data_AF-A0A6B2SHR1-F1
#
_entry.id   AF-A0A6B2SHR1-F1
#
_cell.length_a   1.000
_cell.length_b   1.000
_cell.length_c   1.000
_cell.angle_alpha   90.00
_cell.angle_beta   90.00
_cell.angle_gamma   90.00
#
_symmetry.space_group_name_H-M   'P 1'
#
loop_
_entity.id
_entity.type
_entity.pdbx_description
1 polymer ?
#
loop_
_entity_poly.entity_id
_entity_poly.type
_entity_poly.pdbx_seq_one_letter_code
_entity_poly.pdbx_strand_id
1 'polypeptide(L)'
;MSSDDEQSGAPGDEGPEQLALIRETVRRTKVPRAKPRTWRGAALAKELPVARVVVNKGVLHLDQFFDYAVPEELDEAAQPGVRVRVRFGAGSRQVRDGRREGGGLIDGFLVERRADSDYAGPLAALAGVVSPEPVLSPELLGLARAVADRYAGSLADVLQLAVPP
;
A
#
# COMPACT_ATOMS: atom_id res chain seq x y z
N MET A 1 27.97 18.88 64.79
CA MET A 1 27.88 17.43 65.08
C MET A 1 26.55 16.99 64.49
N SER A 2 26.56 16.46 63.26
CA SER A 2 26.51 15.01 62.94
C SER A 2 25.19 14.39 63.42
N SER A 3 24.33 13.74 62.63
CA SER A 3 24.51 12.80 61.51
C SER A 3 23.12 12.64 60.82
N ASP A 4 22.99 12.64 59.49
CA ASP A 4 22.97 11.47 58.57
C ASP A 4 21.94 10.38 58.88
N ASP A 5 21.07 10.12 57.89
CA ASP A 5 20.46 8.86 57.41
C ASP A 5 19.08 9.17 56.78
N GLU A 6 18.65 8.69 55.62
CA GLU A 6 19.22 7.86 54.59
C GLU A 6 18.35 8.01 53.32
N GLN A 7 18.95 7.65 52.21
CA GLN A 7 18.49 7.73 50.83
C GLN A 7 17.35 6.73 50.54
N SER A 8 16.27 7.17 49.88
CA SER A 8 15.37 6.25 49.16
C SER A 8 15.33 6.67 47.69
N GLY A 9 15.86 5.79 46.85
CA GLY A 9 16.06 6.01 45.41
C GLY A 9 14.75 6.20 44.67
N ALA A 10 14.70 7.26 43.85
CA ALA A 10 13.68 7.41 42.83
C ALA A 10 13.98 6.44 41.67
N PRO A 11 13.03 5.59 41.26
CA PRO A 11 13.18 4.80 40.05
C PRO A 11 12.76 5.65 38.85
N GLY A 12 13.57 5.63 37.79
CA GLY A 12 13.11 5.97 36.44
C GLY A 12 13.70 7.24 35.82
N ASP A 13 14.99 7.20 35.48
CA ASP A 13 15.57 8.09 34.46
C ASP A 13 16.25 7.29 33.32
N GLU A 14 15.90 6.01 33.14
CA GLU A 14 16.49 5.12 32.11
C GLU A 14 15.82 5.26 30.73
N GLY A 15 14.73 6.03 30.62
CA GLY A 15 13.94 6.19 29.40
C GLY A 15 14.58 6.99 28.24
N PRO A 16 15.34 8.08 28.46
CA PRO A 16 15.90 8.89 27.38
C PRO A 16 17.24 8.36 26.84
N GLU A 17 18.06 7.73 27.69
CA GLU A 17 19.41 7.27 27.32
C GLU A 17 19.38 6.06 26.39
N GLN A 18 18.45 5.13 26.62
CA GLN A 18 18.27 3.95 25.76
C GLN A 18 17.86 4.34 24.33
N LEU A 19 17.05 5.40 24.18
CA LEU A 19 16.67 5.94 22.87
C LEU A 19 17.85 6.64 22.16
N ALA A 20 18.75 7.26 22.91
CA ALA A 20 19.96 7.86 22.36
C ALA A 20 20.92 6.78 21.81
N LEU A 21 21.12 5.70 22.56
CA LEU A 21 21.93 4.55 22.15
C LEU A 21 21.37 3.87 20.89
N ILE A 22 20.05 3.68 20.81
CA ILE A 22 19.41 3.12 19.61
C ILE A 22 19.62 4.05 18.40
N ARG A 23 19.46 5.37 18.56
CA ARG A 23 19.68 6.35 17.48
C ARG A 23 21.13 6.37 17.01
N GLU A 24 22.10 6.28 17.91
CA GLU A 24 23.52 6.22 17.55
C GLU A 24 23.86 4.92 16.81
N THR A 25 23.32 3.80 17.28
CA THR A 25 23.50 2.48 16.64
C THR A 25 22.92 2.48 15.23
N VAL A 26 21.70 3.00 15.05
CA VAL A 26 21.04 3.14 13.73
C VAL A 26 21.80 4.09 12.81
N ARG A 27 22.44 5.16 13.33
CA ARG A 27 23.31 6.04 12.52
C ARG A 27 24.61 5.37 12.08
N ARG A 28 25.20 4.54 12.95
CA ARG A 28 26.47 3.83 12.69
C ARG A 28 26.25 2.66 11.72
N THR A 29 25.09 2.01 11.77
CA THR A 29 24.67 1.05 10.75
C THR A 29 24.20 1.81 9.50
N LYS A 30 25.10 2.05 8.55
CA LYS A 30 24.76 2.48 7.19
C LYS A 30 24.00 1.37 6.44
N VAL A 31 22.79 1.05 6.89
CA VAL A 31 21.85 0.28 6.08
C VAL A 31 21.47 1.18 4.91
N PRO A 32 21.57 0.73 3.64
CA PRO A 32 21.07 1.51 2.53
C PRO A 32 19.61 1.87 2.81
N ARG A 33 19.31 3.18 2.88
CA ARG A 33 17.91 3.64 3.03
C ARG A 33 17.13 3.01 1.87
N ALA A 34 16.01 2.37 2.17
CA ALA A 34 15.12 1.84 1.16
C ALA A 34 14.88 2.94 0.10
N LYS A 35 15.11 2.62 -1.18
CA LYS A 35 14.90 3.57 -2.28
C LYS A 35 13.52 4.21 -2.10
N PRO A 36 13.38 5.54 -2.23
CA PRO A 36 12.08 6.17 -2.13
C PRO A 36 11.14 5.48 -3.12
N ARG A 37 10.02 4.94 -2.64
CA ARG A 37 8.98 4.24 -3.46
C ARG A 37 8.19 5.23 -4.33
N THR A 38 8.87 6.22 -4.85
CA THR A 38 8.37 7.18 -5.83
C THR A 38 8.78 6.62 -7.18
N TRP A 39 7.84 6.01 -7.88
CA TRP A 39 7.98 5.44 -9.23
C TRP A 39 8.21 6.49 -10.33
N ARG A 40 8.75 7.67 -9.96
CA ARG A 40 9.08 8.75 -10.88
C ARG A 40 10.12 8.25 -11.87
N GLY A 41 9.75 8.22 -13.15
CA GLY A 41 10.63 7.80 -14.24
C GLY A 41 10.86 6.30 -14.34
N ALA A 42 10.17 5.46 -13.56
CA ALA A 42 10.29 4.02 -13.70
C ALA A 42 9.77 3.57 -15.07
N ALA A 43 10.49 2.65 -15.71
CA ALA A 43 9.99 1.96 -16.89
C ALA A 43 8.73 1.17 -16.55
N LEU A 44 7.80 1.06 -17.49
CA LEU A 44 6.61 0.23 -17.33
C LEU A 44 6.90 -1.19 -17.79
N ALA A 45 6.11 -2.14 -17.28
CA ALA A 45 6.09 -3.50 -17.79
C ALA A 45 5.89 -3.50 -19.32
N LYS A 46 6.57 -4.40 -20.02
CA LYS A 46 6.51 -4.46 -21.48
C LYS A 46 5.20 -5.06 -21.98
N GLU A 47 4.68 -6.03 -21.23
CA GLU A 47 3.43 -6.71 -21.51
C GLU A 47 2.39 -6.33 -20.47
N LEU A 48 1.18 -6.03 -20.95
CA LEU A 48 0.04 -5.70 -20.11
C LEU A 48 0.39 -4.66 -19.00
N PRO A 49 0.85 -3.44 -19.35
CA PRO A 49 1.37 -2.45 -18.40
C PRO A 49 0.32 -1.84 -17.47
N VAL A 50 -0.95 -2.19 -17.62
CA VAL A 50 -2.05 -1.67 -16.79
C VAL A 50 -2.55 -2.74 -15.85
N ALA A 51 -2.62 -2.42 -14.55
CA ALA A 51 -3.24 -3.24 -13.53
C ALA A 51 -4.59 -2.64 -13.13
N ARG A 52 -5.65 -3.43 -13.23
CA ARG A 52 -6.97 -3.11 -12.70
C ARG A 52 -7.06 -3.56 -11.25
N VAL A 53 -7.37 -2.66 -10.33
CA VAL A 53 -7.29 -2.89 -8.88
C VAL A 53 -8.61 -2.57 -8.19
N VAL A 54 -9.05 -3.44 -7.27
CA VAL A 54 -10.02 -3.09 -6.23
C VAL A 54 -9.24 -2.45 -5.09
N VAL A 55 -9.52 -1.18 -4.82
CA VAL A 55 -8.91 -0.48 -3.68
C VAL A 55 -9.69 -0.83 -2.43
N ASN A 56 -8.99 -1.18 -1.36
CA ASN A 56 -9.61 -1.59 -0.11
C ASN A 56 -10.19 -0.39 0.67
N LYS A 57 -11.28 0.20 0.15
CA LYS A 57 -11.95 1.36 0.72
C LYS A 57 -13.48 1.22 0.56
N GLY A 58 -14.15 0.93 1.66
CA GLY A 58 -15.56 0.54 1.73
C GLY A 58 -16.62 1.64 1.56
N VAL A 59 -16.37 2.63 0.69
CA VAL A 59 -17.38 3.68 0.44
C VAL A 59 -18.04 3.44 -0.92
N LEU A 60 -19.37 3.44 -0.96
CA LEU A 60 -20.14 3.01 -2.14
C LEU A 60 -19.81 3.79 -3.42
N HIS A 61 -19.53 5.09 -3.33
CA HIS A 61 -19.14 5.90 -4.50
C HIS A 61 -17.75 5.53 -5.07
N LEU A 62 -17.00 4.66 -4.39
CA LEU A 62 -15.71 4.11 -4.83
C LEU A 62 -15.78 2.59 -5.08
N ASP A 63 -16.98 2.00 -5.13
CA ASP A 63 -17.18 0.57 -5.43
C ASP A 63 -17.00 0.29 -6.93
N GLN A 64 -15.78 0.52 -7.41
CA GLN A 64 -15.37 0.33 -8.79
C GLN A 64 -13.92 -0.10 -8.85
N PHE A 65 -13.48 -0.53 -10.03
CA PHE A 65 -12.08 -0.80 -10.27
C PHE A 65 -11.33 0.49 -10.64
N PHE A 66 -10.06 0.54 -10.25
CA PHE A 66 -9.16 1.62 -10.58
C PHE A 66 -7.95 1.09 -11.33
N ASP A 67 -7.61 1.73 -12.43
CA ASP A 67 -6.48 1.33 -13.26
C ASP A 67 -5.20 2.03 -12.76
N TYR A 68 -4.11 1.27 -12.73
CA TYR A 68 -2.78 1.68 -12.29
C TYR A 68 -1.74 1.24 -13.32
N ALA A 69 -0.67 2.01 -13.46
CA ALA A 69 0.49 1.60 -14.25
C ALA A 69 1.34 0.59 -13.47
N VAL A 70 1.82 -0.46 -14.13
CA VAL A 70 2.71 -1.48 -13.57
C VAL A 70 4.16 -1.12 -13.91
N PRO A 71 4.99 -0.77 -12.92
CA PRO A 71 6.43 -0.63 -13.11
C PRO A 71 7.07 -1.96 -13.54
N GLU A 72 8.09 -1.91 -14.39
CA GLU A 72 8.84 -3.09 -14.87
C GLU A 72 9.39 -3.92 -13.70
N GLU A 73 9.83 -3.27 -12.62
CA GLU A 73 10.32 -3.94 -11.40
C GLU A 73 9.25 -4.79 -10.68
N LEU A 74 7.96 -4.54 -10.95
CA LEU A 74 6.85 -5.28 -10.36
C LEU A 74 6.19 -6.24 -11.35
N ASP A 75 6.67 -6.32 -12.59
CA ASP A 75 5.98 -7.01 -13.68
C ASP A 75 5.67 -8.47 -13.34
N GLU A 76 6.70 -9.21 -12.93
CA GLU A 76 6.58 -10.63 -12.57
C GLU A 76 5.67 -10.86 -11.36
N ALA A 77 5.75 -10.00 -10.33
CA ALA A 77 5.01 -10.18 -9.09
C ALA A 77 3.56 -9.68 -9.16
N ALA A 78 3.26 -8.73 -10.05
CA ALA A 78 1.95 -8.12 -10.20
C ALA A 78 1.03 -9.00 -11.05
N GLN A 79 0.64 -10.16 -10.50
CA GLN A 79 -0.29 -11.09 -11.12
C GLN A 79 -1.73 -10.89 -10.64
N PRO A 80 -2.76 -11.26 -11.43
CA PRO A 80 -4.14 -11.29 -10.96
C PRO A 80 -4.30 -12.11 -9.67
N GLY A 81 -5.09 -11.60 -8.74
CA GLY A 81 -5.38 -12.21 -7.45
C GLY A 81 -4.44 -11.81 -6.31
N VAL A 82 -3.31 -11.15 -6.60
CA VAL A 82 -2.33 -10.77 -5.57
C VAL A 82 -2.76 -9.51 -4.82
N ARG A 83 -2.31 -9.41 -3.55
CA ARG A 83 -2.50 -8.20 -2.75
C ARG A 83 -1.46 -7.15 -3.15
N VAL A 84 -1.93 -5.96 -3.47
CA VAL A 84 -1.12 -4.82 -3.90
C VAL A 84 -1.28 -3.66 -2.95
N ARG A 85 -0.34 -2.73 -3.02
CA ARG A 85 -0.42 -1.43 -2.36
C ARG A 85 -0.42 -0.34 -3.41
N VAL A 86 -1.31 0.63 -3.27
CA VAL A 86 -1.50 1.71 -4.23
C VAL A 86 -1.59 3.05 -3.53
N ARG A 87 -1.28 4.13 -4.26
CA ARG A 87 -1.61 5.48 -3.81
C ARG A 87 -3.03 5.83 -4.25
N PHE A 88 -3.85 6.31 -3.32
CA PHE A 88 -5.24 6.63 -3.58
C PHE A 88 -5.64 7.96 -2.92
N GLY A 89 -6.55 8.69 -3.57
CA GLY A 89 -7.09 9.95 -3.04
C GLY A 89 -6.23 11.19 -3.32
N ALA A 90 -5.28 11.13 -4.25
CA ALA A 90 -4.61 12.33 -4.75
C ALA A 90 -5.57 13.13 -5.64
N GLY A 91 -5.78 14.41 -5.34
CA GLY A 91 -6.58 15.28 -6.20
C GLY A 91 -5.94 15.47 -7.58
N SER A 92 -6.74 15.83 -8.59
CA SER A 92 -6.30 16.06 -9.98
C SER A 92 -5.18 17.10 -10.14
N ARG A 93 -4.95 17.95 -9.13
CA ARG A 93 -3.90 18.98 -9.13
C ARG A 93 -2.48 18.45 -8.93
N GLN A 94 -2.31 17.18 -8.60
CA GLN A 94 -1.00 16.58 -8.33
C GLN A 94 -0.55 15.66 -9.47
N VAL A 95 -0.63 16.15 -10.71
CA VAL A 95 0.01 15.49 -11.86
C VAL A 95 1.39 16.11 -12.08
N ARG A 96 2.44 15.30 -12.02
CA ARG A 96 3.82 15.69 -12.36
C ARG A 96 4.38 14.69 -13.35
N ASP A 97 5.02 15.17 -14.41
CA ASP A 97 5.61 14.34 -15.48
C ASP A 97 4.63 13.29 -16.07
N GLY A 98 3.37 13.68 -16.27
CA GLY A 98 2.35 12.79 -16.82
C GLY A 98 1.94 11.64 -15.90
N ARG A 99 2.18 11.74 -14.58
CA ARG A 99 1.77 10.75 -13.58
C ARG A 99 1.03 11.41 -12.43
N ARG A 100 -0.02 10.74 -11.92
CA ARG A 100 -0.71 11.13 -10.68
C ARG A 100 0.18 10.80 -9.48
N GLU A 101 0.51 11.84 -8.71
CA GLU A 101 1.26 11.74 -7.46
C GLU A 101 0.39 12.19 -6.28
N GLY A 102 0.71 11.71 -5.07
CA GLY A 102 0.01 12.06 -3.84
C GLY A 102 -1.02 11.01 -3.40
N GLY A 103 -1.85 11.35 -2.41
CA GLY A 103 -2.77 10.40 -1.80
C GLY A 103 -2.12 9.47 -0.76
N GLY A 104 -2.96 8.79 0.01
CA GLY A 104 -2.54 7.82 1.01
C GLY A 104 -2.20 6.47 0.39
N LEU A 105 -1.34 5.69 1.04
CA LEU A 105 -1.11 4.30 0.65
C LEU A 105 -2.22 3.42 1.22
N ILE A 106 -2.95 2.76 0.33
CA ILE A 106 -4.04 1.84 0.66
C ILE A 106 -3.75 0.49 0.00
N ASP A 107 -4.12 -0.59 0.68
CA ASP A 107 -4.03 -1.93 0.12
C ASP A 107 -5.18 -2.18 -0.87
N GLY A 108 -5.04 -3.22 -1.68
CA GLY A 108 -6.04 -3.62 -2.65
C GLY A 108 -5.70 -4.96 -3.27
N PHE A 109 -6.51 -5.40 -4.22
CA PHE A 109 -6.28 -6.62 -4.98
C PHE A 109 -6.19 -6.32 -6.46
N LEU A 110 -5.16 -6.87 -7.11
CA LEU A 110 -5.05 -6.82 -8.56
C LEU A 110 -6.06 -7.81 -9.15
N VAL A 111 -6.99 -7.31 -9.94
CA VAL A 111 -8.04 -8.12 -10.56
C VAL A 111 -7.61 -8.61 -11.94
N GLU A 112 -6.93 -7.76 -12.71
CA GLU A 112 -6.59 -8.05 -14.09
C GLU A 112 -5.39 -7.24 -14.57
N ARG A 113 -4.60 -7.80 -15.49
CA ARG A 113 -3.53 -7.13 -16.24
C ARG A 113 -4.02 -6.85 -17.67
N ARG A 114 -3.82 -5.63 -18.18
CA ARG A 114 -4.35 -5.14 -19.46
C ARG A 114 -3.29 -4.39 -20.26
N ALA A 115 -3.44 -4.41 -21.59
CA ALA A 115 -2.59 -3.64 -22.50
C ALA A 115 -2.80 -2.13 -22.32
N ASP A 116 -4.06 -1.70 -22.17
CA ASP A 116 -4.47 -0.30 -22.18
C ASP A 116 -5.54 -0.02 -21.10
N SER A 117 -5.80 1.27 -20.85
CA SER A 117 -6.85 1.76 -19.95
C SER A 117 -7.78 2.72 -20.67
N ASP A 118 -9.08 2.64 -20.38
CA ASP A 118 -10.08 3.60 -20.86
C ASP A 118 -9.97 4.97 -20.15
N TYR A 119 -9.14 5.06 -19.10
CA TYR A 119 -8.90 6.29 -18.38
C TYR A 119 -7.99 7.23 -19.19
N ALA A 120 -8.57 8.32 -19.71
CA ALA A 120 -7.85 9.32 -20.51
C ALA A 120 -6.79 10.12 -19.74
N GLY A 121 -6.75 10.02 -18.41
CA GLY A 121 -5.81 10.75 -17.58
C GLY A 121 -4.53 9.95 -17.25
N PRO A 122 -3.58 10.60 -16.59
CA PRO A 122 -2.34 9.96 -16.18
C PRO A 122 -2.58 8.91 -15.07
N LEU A 123 -2.17 7.67 -15.33
CA LEU A 123 -2.26 6.58 -14.36
C LEU A 123 -1.26 6.79 -13.20
N ALA A 124 -1.70 6.48 -11.98
CA ALA A 124 -0.78 6.32 -10.87
C ALA A 124 -0.06 4.97 -11.00
N ALA A 125 1.19 4.88 -10.56
CA ALA A 125 1.91 3.61 -10.54
C ALA A 125 1.51 2.77 -9.31
N LEU A 126 1.48 1.45 -9.46
CA LEU A 126 1.38 0.52 -8.32
C LEU A 126 2.49 0.85 -7.32
N ALA A 127 2.15 1.02 -6.03
CA ALA A 127 3.15 1.33 -5.01
C ALA A 127 3.98 0.09 -4.62
N GLY A 128 3.43 -1.11 -4.82
CA GLY A 128 4.11 -2.40 -4.66
C GLY A 128 3.15 -3.58 -4.63
N VAL A 129 3.71 -4.78 -4.65
CA VAL A 129 3.02 -6.04 -4.33
C VAL A 129 3.31 -6.37 -2.86
N VAL A 130 2.28 -6.70 -2.09
CA VAL A 130 2.40 -7.03 -0.66
C VAL A 130 2.86 -8.48 -0.49
N SER A 131 2.22 -9.39 -1.21
CA SER A 131 2.59 -10.80 -1.33
C SER A 131 2.35 -11.24 -2.78
N PRO A 132 3.26 -12.02 -3.39
CA PRO A 132 3.06 -12.55 -4.73
C PRO A 132 2.03 -13.69 -4.79
N GLU A 133 1.53 -14.16 -3.65
CA GLU A 133 0.53 -15.24 -3.59
C GLU A 133 -0.85 -14.75 -4.10
N PRO A 134 -1.45 -15.41 -5.12
CA PRO A 134 -2.79 -15.09 -5.59
C PRO A 134 -3.86 -15.59 -4.61
N VAL A 135 -4.33 -14.71 -3.73
CA VAL A 135 -5.34 -15.06 -2.71
C VAL A 135 -6.77 -14.74 -3.15
N LEU A 136 -6.95 -13.92 -4.17
CA LEU A 136 -8.25 -13.59 -4.74
C LEU A 136 -8.46 -14.34 -6.06
N SER A 137 -9.16 -15.48 -6.00
CA SER A 137 -9.53 -16.24 -7.19
C SER A 137 -10.66 -15.54 -7.99
N PRO A 138 -10.83 -15.83 -9.29
CA PRO A 138 -11.93 -15.31 -10.08
C PRO A 138 -13.32 -15.67 -9.51
N GLU A 139 -13.47 -16.90 -8.98
CA GLU A 139 -14.71 -17.36 -8.37
C GLU A 139 -15.02 -16.60 -7.09
N LEU A 140 -14.00 -16.36 -6.25
CA LEU A 140 -14.15 -15.58 -5.03
C LEU A 140 -14.51 -14.12 -5.34
N LEU A 141 -13.88 -13.53 -6.35
CA LEU A 141 -14.21 -12.19 -6.82
C LEU A 141 -15.67 -12.11 -7.30
N GLY A 142 -16.10 -13.08 -8.11
CA GLY A 142 -17.48 -13.15 -8.60
C GLY A 142 -18.50 -13.31 -7.47
N LEU A 143 -18.21 -14.19 -6.50
CA LEU A 143 -19.06 -14.36 -5.32
C LEU A 143 -19.12 -13.09 -4.48
N ALA A 144 -17.97 -12.47 -4.20
CA ALA A 144 -17.90 -11.25 -3.39
C ALA A 144 -18.66 -10.09 -4.05
N ARG A 145 -18.56 -9.95 -5.38
CA ARG A 145 -19.33 -8.97 -6.17
C ARG A 145 -20.83 -9.24 -6.06
N ALA A 146 -21.27 -10.49 -6.25
CA ALA A 146 -22.68 -10.85 -6.14
C ALA A 146 -23.26 -10.57 -4.74
N VAL A 147 -22.47 -10.79 -3.68
CA VAL A 147 -22.84 -10.44 -2.31
C VAL A 147 -22.95 -8.92 -2.15
N ALA A 148 -21.95 -8.15 -2.59
CA ALA A 148 -21.98 -6.70 -2.51
C ALA A 148 -23.20 -6.11 -3.24
N ASP A 149 -23.50 -6.59 -4.46
CA ASP A 149 -24.67 -6.17 -5.23
C ASP A 149 -25.98 -6.49 -4.53
N ARG A 150 -26.11 -7.71 -3.99
CA ARG A 150 -27.34 -8.17 -3.34
C ARG A 150 -27.69 -7.35 -2.09
N TYR A 151 -26.67 -6.90 -1.36
CA TYR A 151 -26.84 -6.20 -0.08
C TYR A 151 -26.59 -4.69 -0.17
N ALA A 152 -26.41 -4.14 -1.39
CA ALA A 152 -26.04 -2.75 -1.62
C ALA A 152 -24.80 -2.31 -0.80
N GLY A 153 -23.84 -3.23 -0.64
CA GLY A 153 -22.55 -3.01 0.01
C GLY A 153 -21.44 -2.74 -1.00
N SER A 154 -20.21 -2.52 -0.50
CA SER A 154 -19.04 -2.41 -1.38
C SER A 154 -18.32 -3.74 -1.53
N LEU A 155 -17.71 -3.97 -2.69
CA LEU A 155 -16.86 -5.15 -2.91
C LEU A 155 -15.68 -5.17 -1.94
N ALA A 156 -15.11 -4.01 -1.62
CA ALA A 156 -14.00 -3.89 -0.68
C ALA A 156 -14.36 -4.44 0.72
N ASP A 157 -15.54 -4.11 1.24
CA ASP A 157 -15.98 -4.58 2.56
C ASP A 157 -16.18 -6.10 2.58
N VAL A 158 -16.77 -6.65 1.51
CA VAL A 158 -16.95 -8.11 1.40
C VAL A 158 -15.61 -8.83 1.32
N LEU A 159 -14.66 -8.30 0.55
CA LEU A 159 -13.33 -8.89 0.41
C LEU A 159 -12.52 -8.87 1.72
N GLN A 160 -12.69 -7.85 2.56
CA GLN A 160 -12.04 -7.81 3.89
C GLN A 160 -12.53 -8.94 4.81
N LEU A 161 -13.79 -9.36 4.67
CA LEU A 161 -14.35 -10.47 5.43
C LEU A 161 -14.00 -11.84 4.83
N ALA A 162 -13.83 -11.89 3.51
CA ALA A 162 -13.57 -13.13 2.79
C ALA A 162 -12.09 -13.53 2.76
N VAL A 163 -11.17 -12.55 2.78
CA VAL A 163 -9.73 -12.79 2.68
C VAL A 163 -9.03 -12.35 3.97
N PRO A 164 -8.39 -13.27 4.71
CA PRO A 164 -7.66 -12.94 5.93
C PRO A 164 -6.55 -11.87 5.74
N PRO A 165 -6.27 -11.04 6.76
CA PRO A 165 -5.24 -10.00 6.70
C PRO A 165 -3.82 -10.56 6.53
#